data_AF-A0A5R8MHQ7-F1
#
_entry.id   AF-A0A5R8MHQ7-F1
#
_cell.length_a   1.000
_cell.length_b   1.000
_cell.length_c   1.000
_cell.angle_alpha   90.00
_cell.angle_beta   90.00
_cell.angle_gamma   90.00
#
_symmetry.space_group_name_H-M   'P 1'
#
loop_
_entity.id
_entity.type
_entity.pdbx_description
1 polymer ?
#
loop_
_entity_poly.entity_id
_entity_poly.type
_entity_poly.pdbx_seq_one_letter_code
_entity_poly.pdbx_strand_id
1 'polypeptide(L)'
;MSLTIPSQSQLFQQAADKELLATNLMRYAEALEEVFAGMLARPQAVDTFWKGPAADRFATQAVQLHREISQLRDACTTTADRLRKQAQLVRMEAAQMPS
;
A
#
# COMPACT_ATOMS: atom_id res chain seq x y z
N MET A 1 -18.67 24.47 -17.42
CA MET A 1 -17.71 24.25 -16.31
C MET A 1 -16.35 24.72 -16.81
N SER A 2 -15.84 25.86 -16.33
CA SER A 2 -14.50 26.30 -16.73
C SER A 2 -13.48 25.34 -16.12
N LEU A 3 -12.78 24.59 -16.97
CA LEU A 3 -11.55 23.89 -16.59
C LEU A 3 -10.48 24.96 -16.35
N THR A 4 -10.32 25.38 -15.10
CA THR A 4 -9.24 26.27 -14.72
C THR A 4 -7.93 25.51 -14.91
N ILE A 5 -7.07 26.01 -15.80
CA ILE A 5 -5.73 25.46 -15.98
C ILE A 5 -4.98 25.67 -14.66
N PRO A 6 -4.46 24.60 -14.03
CA PRO A 6 -3.75 24.73 -12.76
C PRO A 6 -2.49 25.58 -12.94
N SER A 7 -2.21 26.44 -11.96
CA SER A 7 -0.96 27.21 -11.95
C SER A 7 0.25 26.32 -11.69
N GLN A 8 1.44 26.81 -12.02
CA GLN A 8 2.70 26.12 -11.71
C GLN A 8 2.80 25.73 -10.22
N SER A 9 2.43 26.64 -9.31
CA SER A 9 2.42 26.37 -7.87
C SER A 9 1.42 25.28 -7.47
N GLN A 10 0.24 25.24 -8.10
CA GLN A 10 -0.76 24.20 -7.86
C GLN A 10 -0.26 22.83 -8.34
N LEU A 11 0.44 22.76 -9.47
CA LEU A 11 1.04 21.51 -9.95
C LEU A 11 2.14 21.02 -9.00
N PHE A 12 3.04 21.90 -8.53
CA PHE A 12 4.06 21.49 -7.56
C PHE A 12 3.45 20.99 -6.25
N GLN A 13 2.40 21.65 -5.74
CA GLN A 13 1.67 21.16 -4.57
C GLN A 13 1.04 19.80 -4.83
N GLN A 14 0.38 19.64 -5.97
CA GLN A 14 -0.25 18.38 -6.36
C GLN A 14 0.76 17.22 -6.47
N ALA A 15 1.98 17.48 -6.94
CA ALA A 15 3.04 16.50 -6.96
C ALA A 15 3.51 16.15 -5.53
N ALA A 16 3.69 17.15 -4.66
CA ALA A 16 4.07 16.92 -3.27
C ALA A 16 3.03 16.08 -2.51
N ASP A 17 1.75 16.36 -2.70
CA ASP A 17 0.66 15.60 -2.07
C ASP A 17 0.65 14.13 -2.53
N LYS A 18 0.90 13.87 -3.81
CA LYS A 18 1.01 12.51 -4.35
C LYS A 18 2.19 11.75 -3.75
N GLU A 19 3.34 12.39 -3.58
CA GLU A 19 4.50 11.76 -2.95
C GLU A 19 4.31 11.49 -1.47
N LEU A 20 3.66 12.42 -0.75
CA LEU A 20 3.32 12.21 0.65
C LEU A 20 2.39 11.00 0.79
N LEU A 21 1.37 10.88 -0.06
CA LEU A 21 0.48 9.73 -0.05
C LEU A 21 1.22 8.43 -0.41
N ALA A 22 2.10 8.46 -1.42
CA ALA A 22 2.91 7.30 -1.77
C ALA A 22 3.81 6.84 -0.61
N THR A 23 4.42 7.78 0.10
CA THR A 23 5.25 7.52 1.28
C THR A 23 4.45 6.87 2.40
N ASN A 24 3.24 7.40 2.67
CA ASN A 24 2.34 6.82 3.66
C ASN A 24 1.93 5.38 3.30
N LEU A 25 1.62 5.11 2.03
CA LEU A 25 1.24 3.77 1.56
C LEU A 25 2.40 2.77 1.69
N MET A 26 3.63 3.18 1.38
CA MET A 26 4.81 2.31 1.59
C MET A 26 5.02 1.99 3.07
N ARG A 27 4.91 3.00 3.95
CA ARG A 27 4.99 2.78 5.40
C ARG A 27 3.92 1.80 5.89
N TYR A 28 2.70 1.87 5.36
CA TYR A 28 1.65 0.91 5.71
C TYR A 28 1.93 -0.49 5.17
N ALA A 29 2.49 -0.61 3.96
CA ALA A 29 2.90 -1.90 3.42
C ALA A 29 3.97 -2.57 4.30
N GLU A 30 4.96 -1.81 4.77
CA GLU A 30 5.99 -2.26 5.69
C GLU A 30 5.41 -2.67 7.06
N ALA A 31 4.51 -1.85 7.62
CA ALA A 31 3.87 -2.16 8.90
C ALA A 31 2.99 -3.41 8.84
N LEU A 32 2.29 -3.64 7.71
CA LEU A 32 1.51 -4.87 7.50
C LEU A 32 2.40 -6.11 7.49
N GLU A 33 3.59 -6.01 6.89
CA GLU A 33 4.55 -7.12 6.91
C GLU A 33 5.08 -7.36 8.33
N GLU A 34 5.49 -6.30 9.04
CA GLU A 34 6.04 -6.40 10.39
C GLU A 34 5.05 -7.00 11.40
N VAL A 35 3.80 -6.51 11.42
CA VAL A 35 2.77 -6.94 12.37
C VAL A 35 2.37 -8.40 12.16
N PHE A 36 2.30 -8.84 10.90
CA PHE A 36 1.71 -10.15 10.57
C PHE A 36 2.72 -11.23 10.17
N ALA A 37 3.99 -10.90 9.96
CA ALA A 37 5.05 -11.87 9.63
C ALA A 37 5.16 -13.01 10.63
N GLY A 38 4.97 -12.75 11.93
CA GLY A 38 5.06 -13.79 12.97
C GLY A 38 3.78 -14.61 13.14
N MET A 39 2.62 -13.95 13.18
CA MET A 39 1.35 -14.57 13.56
C MET A 39 0.79 -15.51 12.48
N LEU A 40 1.08 -15.23 11.21
CA LEU A 40 0.45 -15.91 10.07
C LEU A 40 1.43 -16.73 9.22
N ALA A 41 2.71 -16.80 9.56
CA ALA A 41 3.70 -17.45 8.70
C ALA A 41 3.52 -18.97 8.57
N ARG A 42 3.07 -19.66 9.63
CA ARG A 42 2.91 -21.13 9.62
C ARG A 42 1.72 -21.61 10.44
N PRO A 43 0.48 -21.28 10.03
CA PRO A 43 -0.73 -21.72 10.72
C PRO A 43 -0.93 -23.25 10.73
N GLN A 44 -0.24 -24.00 9.87
CA GLN A 44 -0.24 -25.48 9.90
C GLN A 44 0.67 -26.07 10.98
N ALA A 45 1.63 -25.30 11.51
CA ALA A 45 2.50 -25.78 12.59
C ALA A 45 1.73 -26.01 13.89
N VAL A 46 0.57 -25.37 14.04
CA VAL A 46 -0.27 -25.46 15.23
C VAL A 46 -0.81 -26.88 15.41
N ASP A 47 -0.93 -27.64 14.32
CA ASP A 47 -1.36 -29.05 14.34
C ASP A 47 -0.43 -29.92 15.18
N THR A 48 0.82 -29.52 15.44
CA THR A 48 1.71 -30.33 16.32
C THR A 48 1.33 -30.27 17.80
N PHE A 49 0.58 -29.26 18.24
CA PHE A 49 0.29 -29.03 19.66
C PHE A 49 -1.20 -28.78 19.95
N TRP A 50 -1.98 -28.39 18.95
CA TRP A 50 -3.42 -28.13 19.06
C TRP A 50 -4.15 -28.94 18.00
N LYS A 51 -5.12 -29.75 18.44
CA LYS A 51 -5.87 -30.68 17.58
C LYS A 51 -7.37 -30.44 17.66
N GLY A 52 -8.06 -30.90 16.63
CA GLY A 52 -9.51 -30.94 16.54
C GLY A 52 -10.11 -29.79 15.74
N PRO A 53 -11.45 -29.76 15.57
CA PRO A 53 -12.11 -28.90 14.60
C PRO A 53 -11.89 -27.39 14.80
N ALA A 54 -11.54 -26.97 16.02
CA ALA A 54 -11.20 -25.58 16.30
C ALA A 54 -9.83 -25.19 15.73
N ALA A 55 -8.83 -26.09 15.81
CA ALA A 55 -7.52 -25.90 15.21
C ALA A 55 -7.62 -25.83 13.68
N ASP A 56 -8.41 -26.71 13.07
CA ASP A 56 -8.62 -26.73 11.61
C ASP A 56 -9.24 -25.42 11.09
N ARG A 57 -10.25 -24.90 11.82
CA ARG A 57 -10.88 -23.60 11.49
C ARG A 57 -9.89 -22.46 11.63
N PHE A 58 -9.11 -22.44 12.71
CA PHE A 58 -8.07 -21.43 12.92
C PHE A 58 -7.06 -21.46 11.78
N ALA A 59 -6.51 -22.63 11.44
CA ALA A 59 -5.50 -22.76 10.40
C ALA A 59 -6.03 -22.28 9.04
N THR A 60 -7.27 -22.64 8.70
CA THR A 60 -7.95 -22.17 7.48
C THR A 60 -8.09 -20.65 7.47
N GLN A 61 -8.58 -20.05 8.55
CA GLN A 61 -8.76 -18.60 8.66
C GLN A 61 -7.43 -17.85 8.62
N ALA A 62 -6.40 -18.36 9.28
CA ALA A 62 -5.08 -17.75 9.28
C ALA A 62 -4.43 -17.77 7.88
N VAL A 63 -4.58 -18.87 7.12
CA VAL A 63 -4.14 -18.91 5.71
C VAL A 63 -4.89 -17.89 4.85
N GLN A 64 -6.20 -17.76 5.04
CA GLN A 64 -7.00 -16.79 4.30
C GLN A 64 -6.58 -15.35 4.63
N LEU A 65 -6.44 -15.02 5.92
CA LEU A 65 -6.01 -13.71 6.37
C LEU A 65 -4.60 -13.36 5.85
N HIS A 66 -3.69 -14.33 5.83
CA HIS A 66 -2.34 -14.15 5.28
C HIS A 66 -2.38 -13.72 3.80
N ARG A 67 -3.26 -14.34 2.99
CA ARG A 67 -3.43 -13.99 1.58
C ARG A 67 -4.02 -12.58 1.42
N GLU A 68 -5.02 -12.24 2.21
CA GLU A 68 -5.66 -10.91 2.18
C GLU A 68 -4.68 -9.80 2.56
N ILE A 69 -3.87 -10.00 3.60
CA ILE A 69 -2.83 -9.04 3.99
C ILE A 69 -1.77 -8.90 2.90
N SER A 70 -1.35 -10.01 2.29
CA SER A 70 -0.40 -9.98 1.17
C SER A 70 -0.96 -9.17 -0.01
N GLN A 71 -2.23 -9.38 -0.36
CA GLN A 71 -2.90 -8.61 -1.41
C GLN A 71 -3.00 -7.12 -1.06
N LEU A 72 -3.33 -6.79 0.19
CA LEU A 72 -3.40 -5.40 0.64
C LEU A 72 -2.03 -4.72 0.57
N ARG A 73 -0.97 -5.42 1.00
CA ARG A 73 0.41 -4.93 0.89
C ARG A 73 0.77 -4.64 -0.56
N ASP A 74 0.50 -5.58 -1.47
CA ASP A 74 0.80 -5.44 -2.90
C ASP A 74 -0.01 -4.30 -3.54
N ALA A 75 -1.23 -4.07 -3.09
CA ALA A 75 -2.05 -2.93 -3.51
C ALA A 75 -1.46 -1.60 -3.03
N CYS A 76 -0.99 -1.52 -1.78
CA CYS A 76 -0.32 -0.34 -1.23
C CYS A 76 0.95 -0.01 -2.01
N THR A 77 1.84 -0.98 -2.24
CA THR A 77 3.11 -0.76 -2.97
C THR A 77 2.86 -0.36 -4.42
N THR A 78 1.98 -1.08 -5.12
CA THR A 78 1.63 -0.77 -6.52
C THR A 78 1.02 0.63 -6.65
N THR A 79 0.16 1.02 -5.70
CA THR A 79 -0.46 2.36 -5.71
C THR A 79 0.56 3.45 -5.40
N ALA A 80 1.47 3.22 -4.45
CA ALA A 80 2.55 4.14 -4.13
C ALA A 80 3.45 4.40 -5.35
N ASP A 81 3.82 3.36 -6.08
CA ASP A 81 4.65 3.49 -7.30
C ASP A 81 3.93 4.25 -8.41
N ARG A 82 2.63 4.02 -8.59
CA ARG A 82 1.82 4.81 -9.54
C ARG A 82 1.78 6.29 -9.14
N LEU A 83 1.57 6.59 -7.86
CA LEU A 83 1.54 7.95 -7.35
C LEU A 83 2.89 8.66 -7.54
N ARG A 84 4.01 7.98 -7.29
CA ARG A 84 5.36 8.53 -7.53
C ARG A 84 5.58 8.88 -9.00
N LYS A 85 5.21 7.97 -9.92
CA LYS A 85 5.29 8.23 -11.37
C LYS A 85 4.43 9.42 -11.78
N GLN A 86 3.20 9.52 -11.25
CA GLN A 86 2.32 10.65 -11.49
C GLN A 86 2.88 11.95 -10.92
N ALA A 87 3.44 11.94 -9.71
CA ALA A 87 4.08 13.11 -9.11
C ALA A 87 5.25 13.62 -9.97
N GLN A 88 6.07 12.70 -10.49
CA GLN A 88 7.17 13.05 -11.39
C GLN A 88 6.65 13.71 -12.68
N LEU A 89 5.62 13.15 -13.30
CA LEU A 89 5.01 13.75 -14.49
C LEU A 89 4.46 15.15 -14.21
N VAL A 90 3.74 15.33 -13.10
CA VAL A 90 3.19 16.62 -12.69
C VAL A 90 4.30 17.65 -12.42
N ARG A 91 5.43 17.25 -11.81
CA ARG A 91 6.58 18.15 -11.65
C ARG A 91 7.21 18.54 -12.97
N MET A 92 7.34 17.59 -13.90
CA MET A 92 7.86 17.87 -15.23
C MET A 92 6.97 18.86 -15.98
N GLU A 93 5.64 18.73 -15.83
CA GLU A 93 4.68 19.69 -16.38
C GLU A 93 4.84 21.08 -15.74
N ALA A 94 4.89 21.14 -14.40
CA ALA A 94 5.10 22.39 -13.66
C ALA A 94 6.39 23.11 -14.08
N ALA A 95 7.50 22.36 -14.26
CA ALA A 95 8.79 22.89 -14.67
C ALA A 95 8.81 23.45 -16.11
N GLN A 96 7.87 23.03 -16.95
CA GLN A 96 7.71 23.54 -18.32
C GLN A 96 6.79 24.75 -18.40
N MET A 97 6.07 25.09 -17.32
CA MET A 97 5.23 26.28 -17.29
C MET A 97 6.07 27.55 -17.14
N PRO A 98 5.74 28.62 -17.88
CA PRO A 98 6.32 29.94 -17.65
C PRO A 98 5.92 30.45 -16.26
N SER A 99 6.86 31.17 -15.63
CA SER A 99 6.74 31.78 -14.29
C SER A 99 5.61 32.79 -14.20
#